data_AF-D3IBZ2-F1
#
_entry.id   AF-D3IBZ2-F1
#
_cell.length_a   1.000
_cell.length_b   1.000
_cell.length_c   1.000
_cell.angle_alpha   90.00
_cell.angle_beta   90.00
_cell.angle_gamma   90.00
#
_symmetry.space_group_name_H-M   'P 1'
#
loop_
_entity.id
_entity.type
_entity.pdbx_description
1 polymer ?
#
loop_
_entity_poly.entity_id
_entity_poly.type
_entity_poly.pdbx_seq_one_letter_code
_entity_poly.pdbx_strand_id
1 'polypeptide(L)'
;MWQKPWNLREGIAIGCGLLVIGAILQFITGGILWQLFAFPANALALLIYLLLIGTAYWMREKVYFIRYLMSTKSAASSILFVLVLTFIMGLTRQVPSGNKAVDPIGLTNMLSFWPFVLVYLWMTTTIGLATLQRLVHFKKQRFASVISHLGLFIVVVCGTLGSADIQKLKMYCLPGQAEWRAMDEHGRLKDLSLAIELHRFILEKYPAELQKVRADKGQTTMMKIPTPKRYASEVEIYTEEGDYYKTMIEVNKPFSVNGWKIYQFSYDERFGKNNTVSIFELVTDPWLPYVYIGIGMMLLGALLMFLKFGKETIKDRKENDYL
;
A
#
# COMPACT_ATOMS: atom_id res chain seq x y z
N MET A 1 12.92 -24.38 27.01
CA MET A 1 12.08 -23.79 25.94
C MET A 1 12.34 -24.47 24.60
N TRP A 2 13.58 -24.57 24.11
CA TRP A 2 13.90 -25.11 22.78
C TRP A 2 13.83 -26.65 22.60
N GLN A 3 12.82 -27.30 23.18
CA GLN A 3 12.57 -28.74 22.97
C GLN A 3 11.62 -28.93 21.79
N LYS A 4 11.95 -29.87 20.89
CA LYS A 4 11.13 -30.18 19.71
C LYS A 4 9.92 -31.04 20.14
N PRO A 5 8.72 -30.84 19.57
CA PRO A 5 8.38 -29.81 18.58
C PRO A 5 8.16 -28.42 19.22
N TRP A 6 8.65 -27.38 18.57
CA TRP A 6 8.43 -25.98 18.95
C TRP A 6 6.97 -25.59 18.75
N ASN A 7 6.45 -24.80 19.69
CA ASN A 7 5.08 -24.35 19.80
C ASN A 7 4.99 -22.81 19.72
N LEU A 8 3.88 -22.27 20.21
CA LEU A 8 3.64 -20.83 20.26
C LEU A 8 4.62 -20.11 21.20
N ARG A 9 5.08 -20.77 22.28
CA ARG A 9 6.02 -20.18 23.24
C ARG A 9 7.35 -19.82 22.57
N GLU A 10 7.87 -20.74 21.76
CA GLU A 10 9.10 -20.53 20.98
C GLU A 10 8.88 -19.45 19.91
N GLY A 11 7.70 -19.39 19.30
CA GLY A 11 7.34 -18.34 18.34
C GLY A 11 7.26 -16.96 18.98
N ILE A 12 6.71 -16.86 20.19
CA ILE A 12 6.70 -15.63 20.97
C ILE A 12 8.13 -15.19 21.30
N ALA A 13 8.98 -16.13 21.71
CA ALA A 13 10.39 -15.85 21.96
C ALA A 13 11.14 -15.36 20.71
N ILE A 14 10.88 -15.97 19.54
CA ILE A 14 11.42 -15.49 18.25
C ILE A 14 10.95 -14.08 17.95
N GLY A 15 9.65 -13.80 18.08
CA GLY A 15 9.09 -12.46 17.85
C GLY A 15 9.69 -11.41 18.76
N CYS A 16 9.77 -11.66 20.07
CA CYS A 16 10.43 -10.76 21.02
C CYS A 16 11.91 -10.56 20.67
N GLY A 17 12.62 -11.63 20.29
CA GLY A 17 14.00 -11.56 19.83
C GLY A 17 14.17 -10.66 18.60
N LEU A 18 13.29 -10.79 17.60
CA LEU A 18 13.28 -9.92 16.42
C LEU A 18 12.99 -8.46 16.77
N LEU A 19 12.11 -8.18 17.72
CA LEU A 19 11.88 -6.81 18.20
C LEU A 19 13.14 -6.21 18.84
N VAL A 20 13.82 -6.96 19.70
CA VAL A 20 15.06 -6.51 20.36
C VAL A 20 16.17 -6.30 19.34
N ILE A 21 16.41 -7.28 18.45
CA ILE A 21 17.43 -7.19 17.40
C ILE A 21 17.11 -6.01 16.47
N GLY A 22 15.84 -5.86 16.08
CA GLY A 22 15.41 -4.73 15.26
C GLY A 22 15.63 -3.39 15.96
N ALA A 23 15.35 -3.29 17.26
CA ALA A 23 15.57 -2.05 18.01
C ALA A 23 17.06 -1.69 18.11
N ILE A 24 17.92 -2.70 18.29
CA ILE A 24 19.38 -2.51 18.25
C ILE A 24 19.82 -2.03 16.85
N LEU A 25 19.33 -2.66 15.78
CA LEU A 25 19.63 -2.23 14.41
C LEU A 25 19.15 -0.81 14.13
N GLN A 26 17.95 -0.46 14.61
CA GLN A 26 17.40 0.88 14.52
C GLN A 26 18.29 1.92 15.22
N PHE A 27 18.80 1.60 16.40
CA PHE A 27 19.66 2.50 17.14
C PHE A 27 21.02 2.71 16.44
N ILE A 28 21.58 1.66 15.83
CA ILE A 28 22.88 1.71 15.17
C ILE A 28 22.81 2.38 13.79
N THR A 29 21.79 2.03 12.99
CA THR A 29 21.73 2.39 11.56
C THR A 29 20.68 3.46 11.24
N GLY A 30 19.78 3.75 12.17
CA GLY A 30 18.55 4.50 11.87
C GLY A 30 17.52 3.64 11.14
N GLY A 31 16.54 4.31 10.53
CA GLY A 31 15.50 3.65 9.74
C GLY A 31 15.99 3.22 8.35
N ILE A 32 15.36 2.20 7.77
CA ILE A 32 15.68 1.70 6.44
C ILE A 32 15.43 2.79 5.39
N LEU A 33 16.42 3.01 4.52
CA LEU A 33 16.31 3.91 3.38
C LEU A 33 15.74 3.15 2.18
N TRP A 34 14.42 3.07 2.06
CA TRP A 34 13.74 2.35 0.98
C TRP A 34 14.13 2.83 -0.43
N GLN A 35 14.54 4.08 -0.61
CA GLN A 35 15.03 4.60 -1.89
C GLN A 35 16.25 3.83 -2.42
N LEU A 36 17.06 3.19 -1.57
CA LEU A 36 18.17 2.32 -2.00
C LEU A 36 17.69 1.05 -2.71
N PHE A 37 16.42 0.70 -2.52
CA PHE A 37 15.76 -0.42 -3.18
C PHE A 37 14.90 0.02 -4.37
N ALA A 38 14.99 1.27 -4.83
CA ALA A 38 14.35 1.66 -6.09
C ALA A 38 14.92 0.85 -7.27
N PHE A 39 14.17 0.73 -8.37
CA PHE A 39 14.58 0.00 -9.56
C PHE A 39 15.98 0.46 -10.03
N PRO A 40 16.91 -0.47 -10.32
CA PRO A 40 16.72 -1.93 -10.46
C PRO A 40 16.97 -2.76 -9.18
N ALA A 41 17.28 -2.13 -8.05
CA ALA A 41 17.71 -2.82 -6.84
C ALA A 41 16.61 -3.69 -6.20
N ASN A 42 15.35 -3.26 -6.20
CA ASN A 42 14.22 -4.09 -5.75
C ASN A 42 14.03 -5.36 -6.59
N ALA A 43 14.23 -5.31 -7.90
CA ALA A 43 14.12 -6.49 -8.76
C ALA A 43 15.19 -7.52 -8.41
N LEU A 44 16.42 -7.07 -8.16
CA LEU A 44 17.50 -7.93 -7.68
C LEU A 44 17.21 -8.47 -6.27
N ALA A 45 16.72 -7.62 -5.35
CA ALA A 45 16.35 -8.03 -4.00
C ALA A 45 15.23 -9.08 -4.02
N LEU A 46 14.23 -8.93 -4.89
CA LEU A 46 13.16 -9.90 -5.09
C LEU A 46 13.72 -11.23 -5.60
N LEU A 47 14.59 -11.20 -6.61
CA LEU A 47 15.21 -12.40 -7.15
C LEU A 47 16.00 -13.16 -6.07
N ILE A 48 16.85 -12.46 -5.32
CA ILE A 48 17.61 -13.03 -4.22
C ILE A 48 16.66 -13.62 -3.16
N TYR A 49 15.60 -12.89 -2.81
CA TYR A 49 14.63 -13.36 -1.82
C TYR A 49 13.89 -14.62 -2.26
N LEU A 50 13.49 -14.72 -3.53
CA LEU A 50 12.87 -15.92 -4.09
C LEU A 50 13.84 -17.11 -4.11
N LEU A 51 15.11 -16.89 -4.44
CA LEU A 51 16.15 -17.91 -4.37
C LEU A 51 16.33 -18.40 -2.93
N LEU A 52 16.38 -17.49 -1.95
CA LEU A 52 16.47 -17.85 -0.53
C LEU A 52 15.27 -18.70 -0.06
N ILE A 53 14.05 -18.36 -0.48
CA ILE A 53 12.85 -19.17 -0.19
C ILE A 53 12.97 -20.56 -0.83
N GLY A 54 13.43 -20.65 -2.08
CA GLY A 54 13.68 -21.92 -2.77
C GLY A 54 14.71 -22.79 -2.06
N THR A 55 15.85 -22.22 -1.68
CA THR A 55 16.92 -22.89 -0.93
C THR A 55 16.43 -23.33 0.44
N ALA A 56 15.73 -22.47 1.17
CA ALA A 56 15.12 -22.82 2.45
C ALA A 56 14.18 -24.02 2.29
N TYR A 57 13.26 -23.98 1.32
CA TYR A 57 12.35 -25.08 1.05
C TYR A 57 13.07 -26.39 0.72
N TRP A 58 14.17 -26.35 -0.04
CA TRP A 58 15.01 -27.52 -0.29
C TRP A 58 15.65 -28.08 0.99
N MET A 59 16.06 -27.21 1.91
CA MET A 59 16.65 -27.56 3.20
C MET A 59 15.65 -27.99 4.29
N ARG A 60 14.33 -27.96 4.02
CA ARG A 60 13.26 -28.19 5.02
C ARG A 60 13.37 -29.52 5.79
N GLU A 61 13.97 -30.54 5.19
CA GLU A 61 14.16 -31.84 5.84
C GLU A 61 15.41 -31.89 6.73
N LYS A 62 16.40 -31.06 6.43
CA LYS A 62 17.68 -31.01 7.15
C LYS A 62 17.64 -30.02 8.31
N VAL A 63 16.92 -28.91 8.14
CA VAL A 63 16.90 -27.80 9.10
C VAL A 63 15.53 -27.70 9.77
N TYR A 64 15.50 -28.04 11.05
CA TYR A 64 14.29 -28.00 11.87
C TYR A 64 13.64 -26.60 11.91
N PHE A 65 14.45 -25.53 11.94
CA PHE A 65 13.96 -24.16 11.93
C PHE A 65 13.10 -23.86 10.69
N ILE A 66 13.51 -24.32 9.50
CA ILE A 66 12.72 -24.12 8.28
C ILE A 66 11.39 -24.87 8.36
N ARG A 67 11.41 -26.10 8.88
CA ARG A 67 10.18 -26.86 9.13
C ARG A 67 9.25 -26.15 10.12
N TYR A 68 9.82 -25.49 11.13
CA TYR A 68 9.06 -24.65 12.05
C TYR A 68 8.46 -23.42 11.36
N LEU A 69 9.22 -22.72 10.50
CA LEU A 69 8.70 -21.58 9.73
C LEU A 69 7.50 -21.93 8.85
N MET A 70 7.43 -23.18 8.37
CA MET A 70 6.32 -23.72 7.58
C MET A 70 5.11 -24.16 8.43
N SER A 71 5.21 -24.13 9.75
CA SER A 71 4.15 -24.58 10.65
C SER A 71 3.09 -23.49 10.89
N THR A 72 1.88 -23.93 11.24
CA THR A 72 0.80 -23.03 11.65
C THR A 72 1.11 -22.26 12.93
N LYS A 73 1.98 -22.80 13.80
CA LYS A 73 2.41 -22.15 15.04
C LYS A 73 3.33 -20.95 14.77
N SER A 74 4.27 -21.07 13.82
CA SER A 74 5.07 -19.94 13.35
C SER A 74 4.20 -18.87 12.69
N ALA A 75 3.28 -19.29 11.81
CA ALA A 75 2.35 -18.37 11.16
C ALA A 75 1.52 -17.57 12.19
N ALA A 76 0.86 -18.25 13.13
CA ALA A 76 0.09 -17.60 14.18
C ALA A 76 0.93 -16.63 15.03
N SER A 77 2.16 -17.01 15.38
CA SER A 77 3.07 -16.15 16.13
C SER A 77 3.46 -14.91 15.33
N SER A 78 3.87 -15.06 14.07
CA SER A 78 4.24 -13.91 13.22
C SER A 78 3.07 -12.94 13.01
N ILE A 79 1.86 -13.46 12.77
CA ILE A 79 0.64 -12.66 12.63
C ILE A 79 0.35 -11.87 13.92
N LEU A 80 0.49 -12.48 15.10
CA LEU A 80 0.29 -11.80 16.37
C LEU A 80 1.19 -10.56 16.50
N PHE A 81 2.49 -10.68 16.20
CA PHE A 81 3.40 -9.54 16.26
C PHE A 81 3.10 -8.50 15.18
N VAL A 82 2.80 -8.91 13.94
CA VAL A 82 2.41 -7.98 12.87
C VAL A 82 1.15 -7.20 13.27
N LEU A 83 0.15 -7.85 13.87
CA LEU A 83 -1.07 -7.19 14.34
C LEU A 83 -0.77 -6.15 15.42
N VAL A 84 0.02 -6.51 16.43
CA VAL A 84 0.41 -5.57 17.50
C VAL A 84 1.14 -4.37 16.94
N LEU A 85 2.11 -4.58 16.04
CA LEU A 85 2.87 -3.49 15.44
C LEU A 85 2.03 -2.64 14.49
N THR A 86 1.12 -3.26 13.73
CA THR A 86 0.17 -2.54 12.86
C THR A 86 -0.81 -1.71 13.69
N PHE A 87 -1.24 -2.21 14.85
CA PHE A 87 -2.05 -1.44 15.78
C PHE A 87 -1.30 -0.22 16.32
N ILE A 88 -0.03 -0.38 16.70
CA ILE A 88 0.83 0.76 17.09
C ILE A 88 0.98 1.76 15.94
N MET A 89 1.20 1.29 14.72
CA MET A 89 1.27 2.14 13.53
C MET A 89 -0.03 2.94 13.32
N GLY A 90 -1.19 2.35 13.59
CA GLY A 90 -2.49 3.02 13.49
C GLY A 90 -2.78 4.04 14.61
N LEU A 91 -2.20 3.85 15.80
CA LEU A 91 -2.32 4.80 16.92
C LEU A 91 -1.30 5.95 16.87
N THR A 92 -0.25 5.80 16.09
CA THR A 92 0.83 6.78 15.97
C THR A 92 0.66 7.60 14.70
N ARG A 93 0.84 8.92 14.80
CA ARG A 93 0.77 9.81 13.63
C ARG A 93 1.97 9.51 12.72
N GLN A 94 1.71 8.83 11.59
CA GLN A 94 2.72 8.51 10.61
C GLN A 94 3.14 9.75 9.81
N VAL A 95 4.44 9.88 9.55
CA VAL A 95 4.98 10.90 8.63
C VAL A 95 4.65 10.54 7.19
N PRO A 96 4.53 11.51 6.27
CA PRO A 96 4.40 11.22 4.85
C PRO A 96 5.61 10.41 4.36
N SER A 97 5.39 9.56 3.35
CA SER A 97 6.43 8.82 2.64
C SER A 97 7.64 9.70 2.33
N GLY A 98 8.85 9.14 2.30
CA GLY A 98 10.09 9.89 2.02
C GLY A 98 10.66 10.69 3.20
N ASN A 99 9.87 11.02 4.21
CA ASN A 99 10.35 11.76 5.38
C ASN A 99 10.97 10.86 6.46
N LYS A 100 11.95 11.40 7.20
CA LYS A 100 12.53 10.73 8.37
C LYS A 100 11.55 10.73 9.54
N ALA A 101 11.70 9.77 10.44
CA ALA A 101 10.97 9.77 11.71
C ALA A 101 11.27 11.06 12.49
N VAL A 102 10.24 11.61 13.13
CA VAL A 102 10.34 12.80 13.99
C VAL A 102 10.64 12.42 15.43
N ASP A 103 10.18 11.24 15.85
CA ASP A 103 10.46 10.69 17.17
C ASP A 103 11.82 9.96 17.22
N PRO A 104 12.46 9.88 18.40
CA PRO A 104 13.79 9.29 18.52
C PRO A 104 13.84 7.77 18.34
N ILE A 105 12.70 7.07 18.43
CA ILE A 105 12.64 5.60 18.38
C ILE A 105 12.38 5.11 16.95
N GLY A 106 11.58 5.85 16.18
CA GLY A 106 11.18 5.52 14.81
C GLY A 106 9.70 5.16 14.63
N LEU A 107 8.87 5.31 15.66
CA LEU A 107 7.44 4.94 15.62
C LEU A 107 6.59 5.83 14.70
N THR A 108 7.05 7.04 14.38
CA THR A 108 6.40 7.94 13.43
C THR A 108 6.69 7.57 11.97
N ASN A 109 7.65 6.66 11.70
CA ASN A 109 7.89 6.09 10.37
C ASN A 109 8.04 4.56 10.49
N MET A 110 6.93 3.88 10.79
CA MET A 110 6.91 2.43 11.06
C MET A 110 7.36 1.59 9.86
N LEU A 111 7.12 2.04 8.63
CA LEU A 111 7.54 1.30 7.42
C LEU A 111 9.06 1.22 7.29
N SER A 112 9.79 2.17 7.88
CA SER A 112 11.26 2.18 7.90
C SER A 112 11.84 1.65 9.22
N PHE A 113 11.00 1.26 10.18
CA PHE A 113 11.40 0.82 11.51
C PHE A 113 11.82 -0.66 11.51
N TRP A 114 13.08 -0.94 11.86
CA TRP A 114 13.65 -2.30 11.75
C TRP A 114 12.84 -3.41 12.45
N PRO A 115 12.31 -3.25 13.68
CA PRO A 115 11.44 -4.26 14.30
C PRO A 115 10.22 -4.61 13.44
N PHE A 116 9.60 -3.60 12.82
CA PHE A 116 8.47 -3.79 11.92
C PHE A 116 8.89 -4.60 10.70
N VAL A 117 10.00 -4.21 10.06
CA VAL A 117 10.50 -4.86 8.85
C VAL A 117 10.92 -6.31 9.10
N LEU A 118 11.60 -6.60 10.22
CA LEU A 118 12.04 -7.97 10.55
C LEU A 118 10.86 -8.90 10.85
N VAL A 119 9.87 -8.45 11.60
CA VAL A 119 8.66 -9.24 11.89
C VAL A 119 7.85 -9.46 10.60
N TYR A 120 7.76 -8.44 9.75
CA TYR A 120 7.10 -8.55 8.45
C TYR A 120 7.85 -9.50 7.51
N LEU A 121 9.19 -9.44 7.48
CA LEU A 121 10.03 -10.38 6.74
C LEU A 121 9.82 -11.83 7.23
N TRP A 122 9.71 -12.03 8.54
CA TRP A 122 9.40 -13.35 9.09
C TRP A 122 8.02 -13.85 8.64
N MET A 123 6.97 -13.03 8.77
CA MET A 123 5.62 -13.39 8.32
C MET A 123 5.59 -13.72 6.83
N THR A 124 6.22 -12.89 6.00
CA THR A 124 6.26 -13.08 4.55
C THR A 124 7.05 -14.30 4.14
N THR A 125 8.13 -14.62 4.84
CA THR A 125 8.89 -15.86 4.62
C THR A 125 8.03 -17.08 4.95
N THR A 126 7.28 -17.05 6.06
CA THR A 126 6.33 -18.12 6.41
C THR A 126 5.24 -18.28 5.33
N ILE A 127 4.66 -17.18 4.83
CA ILE A 127 3.69 -17.22 3.74
C ILE A 127 4.33 -17.77 2.46
N GLY A 128 5.52 -17.31 2.10
CA GLY A 128 6.24 -17.73 0.89
C GLY A 128 6.58 -19.22 0.88
N LEU A 129 7.12 -19.75 1.98
CA LEU A 129 7.40 -21.19 2.12
C LEU A 129 6.12 -22.03 2.09
N ALA A 130 5.04 -21.58 2.74
CA ALA A 130 3.76 -22.27 2.72
C ALA A 130 3.15 -22.28 1.31
N THR A 131 3.24 -21.17 0.59
CA THR A 131 2.81 -21.06 -0.82
C THR A 131 3.63 -22.00 -1.70
N LEU A 132 4.95 -22.00 -1.59
CA LEU A 132 5.84 -22.87 -2.36
C LEU A 132 5.55 -24.35 -2.10
N GLN A 133 5.35 -24.75 -0.85
CA GLN A 133 4.99 -26.14 -0.53
C GLN A 133 3.71 -26.59 -1.24
N ARG A 134 2.71 -25.72 -1.29
CA ARG A 134 1.42 -26.00 -1.91
C ARG A 134 1.49 -26.01 -3.43
N LEU A 135 2.37 -25.22 -4.02
CA LEU A 135 2.67 -25.24 -5.46
C LEU A 135 3.37 -26.55 -5.84
N VAL A 136 4.35 -27.01 -5.05
CA VAL A 136 5.07 -28.27 -5.31
C VAL A 136 4.16 -29.49 -5.12
N HIS A 137 3.34 -29.51 -4.07
CA HIS A 137 2.42 -30.62 -3.79
C HIS A 137 0.98 -30.29 -4.24
N PHE A 138 0.85 -29.74 -5.45
CA PHE A 138 -0.41 -29.22 -5.95
C PHE A 138 -1.47 -30.32 -6.06
N LYS A 139 -2.64 -30.07 -5.46
CA LYS A 139 -3.85 -30.88 -5.64
C LYS A 139 -4.97 -29.98 -6.13
N LYS A 140 -5.67 -30.37 -7.20
CA LYS A 140 -6.79 -29.59 -7.78
C LYS A 140 -7.84 -29.18 -6.73
N GLN A 141 -8.09 -30.05 -5.75
CA GLN A 141 -9.04 -29.82 -4.66
C GLN A 141 -8.69 -28.62 -3.75
N ARG A 142 -7.42 -28.24 -3.70
CA ARG A 142 -6.87 -27.14 -2.87
C ARG A 142 -6.54 -25.89 -3.69
N PHE A 143 -6.87 -25.87 -4.98
CA PHE A 143 -6.56 -24.77 -5.90
C PHE A 143 -6.94 -23.40 -5.36
N ALA A 144 -8.15 -23.26 -4.82
CA ALA A 144 -8.61 -22.00 -4.22
C ALA A 144 -7.71 -21.49 -3.08
N SER A 145 -7.22 -22.41 -2.25
CA SER A 145 -6.31 -22.10 -1.16
C SER A 145 -4.89 -21.74 -1.66
N VAL A 146 -4.45 -22.35 -2.77
CA VAL A 146 -3.17 -22.00 -3.42
C VAL A 146 -3.22 -20.59 -4.00
N ILE A 147 -4.26 -20.27 -4.76
CA ILE A 147 -4.44 -18.92 -5.34
C ILE A 147 -4.46 -17.87 -4.24
N SER A 148 -5.22 -18.10 -3.16
CA SER A 148 -5.34 -17.13 -2.07
C SER A 148 -4.00 -16.85 -1.39
N HIS A 149 -3.20 -17.89 -1.10
CA HIS A 149 -1.88 -17.71 -0.46
C HIS A 149 -0.85 -17.10 -1.41
N LEU A 150 -0.89 -17.46 -2.70
CA LEU A 150 -0.05 -16.85 -3.73
C LEU A 150 -0.40 -15.37 -3.92
N GLY A 151 -1.69 -15.05 -3.97
CA GLY A 151 -2.17 -13.66 -4.02
C GLY A 151 -1.68 -12.84 -2.83
N LEU A 152 -1.83 -13.37 -1.60
CA LEU A 152 -1.33 -12.71 -0.40
C LEU A 152 0.19 -12.49 -0.44
N PHE A 153 0.95 -13.48 -0.88
CA PHE A 153 2.40 -13.35 -1.05
C PHE A 153 2.75 -12.23 -2.04
N ILE A 154 2.08 -12.18 -3.20
CA ILE A 154 2.29 -11.16 -4.22
C ILE A 154 1.95 -9.77 -3.68
N VAL A 155 0.78 -9.58 -3.05
CA VAL A 155 0.36 -8.28 -2.49
C VAL A 155 1.42 -7.76 -1.54
N VAL A 156 1.85 -8.62 -0.63
CA VAL A 156 2.74 -8.22 0.44
C VAL A 156 4.14 -7.89 -0.09
N VAL A 157 4.70 -8.73 -0.95
CA VAL A 157 6.06 -8.54 -1.49
C VAL A 157 6.12 -7.37 -2.46
N CYS A 158 5.15 -7.25 -3.37
CA CYS A 158 5.09 -6.14 -4.33
C CYS A 158 4.79 -4.82 -3.63
N GLY A 159 3.91 -4.82 -2.62
CA GLY A 159 3.61 -3.61 -1.86
C GLY A 159 4.80 -3.08 -1.05
N THR A 160 5.65 -3.97 -0.53
CA THR A 160 6.86 -3.54 0.20
C THR A 160 7.98 -3.12 -0.74
N LEU A 161 8.40 -3.97 -1.68
CA LEU A 161 9.52 -3.66 -2.57
C LEU A 161 9.17 -2.58 -3.62
N GLY A 162 7.91 -2.51 -4.04
CA GLY A 162 7.43 -1.50 -4.97
C GLY A 162 7.27 -0.11 -4.37
N SER A 163 7.17 -0.01 -3.04
CA SER A 163 7.02 1.29 -2.37
C SER A 163 8.18 2.26 -2.64
N ALA A 164 9.36 1.73 -2.95
CA ALA A 164 10.55 2.50 -3.31
C ALA A 164 10.45 3.19 -4.69
N ASP A 165 9.61 2.65 -5.59
CA ASP A 165 9.44 3.15 -6.96
C ASP A 165 8.26 4.11 -7.11
N ILE A 166 7.49 4.33 -6.03
CA ILE A 166 6.38 5.27 -6.04
C ILE A 166 6.95 6.69 -6.13
N GLN A 167 6.55 7.43 -7.17
CA GLN A 167 6.85 8.86 -7.27
C GLN A 167 5.56 9.66 -7.15
N LYS A 168 5.61 10.71 -6.34
CA LYS A 168 4.54 11.70 -6.19
C LYS A 168 5.10 13.07 -6.48
N LEU A 169 4.51 13.74 -7.45
CA LEU A 169 4.92 15.08 -7.88
C LEU A 169 3.71 16.00 -7.86
N LYS A 170 3.94 17.27 -7.53
CA LYS A 170 2.90 18.32 -7.53
C LYS A 170 3.16 19.30 -8.66
N MET A 171 2.20 19.42 -9.57
CA MET A 171 2.23 20.39 -10.65
C MET A 171 1.25 21.53 -10.35
N TYR A 172 1.72 22.76 -10.47
CA TYR A 172 0.94 23.97 -10.21
C TYR A 172 0.58 24.59 -11.55
N CYS A 173 -0.66 24.43 -11.98
CA CYS A 173 -1.09 24.88 -13.30
C CYS A 173 -1.84 26.20 -13.19
N LEU A 174 -1.30 27.22 -13.87
CA LEU A 174 -1.94 28.51 -14.05
C LEU A 174 -2.90 28.46 -15.24
N PRO A 175 -4.02 29.20 -15.20
CA PRO A 175 -4.94 29.27 -16.34
C PRO A 175 -4.25 29.77 -17.62
N GLY A 176 -4.45 29.04 -18.73
CA GLY A 176 -3.94 29.39 -20.07
C GLY A 176 -2.42 29.24 -20.24
N GLN A 177 -1.73 28.56 -19.31
CA GLN A 177 -0.30 28.29 -19.40
C GLN A 177 -0.05 26.79 -19.24
N ALA A 178 0.65 26.20 -20.21
CA ALA A 178 1.10 24.83 -20.13
C ALA A 178 2.28 24.72 -19.14
N GLU A 179 2.13 23.89 -18.10
CA GLU A 179 3.19 23.63 -17.13
C GLU A 179 3.80 22.25 -17.38
N TRP A 180 5.13 22.22 -17.55
CA TRP A 180 5.93 21.03 -17.82
C TRP A 180 6.68 20.53 -16.57
N ARG A 181 6.75 21.37 -15.52
CA ARG A 181 7.50 21.06 -14.31
C ARG A 181 6.57 20.65 -13.20
N ALA A 182 6.98 19.62 -12.47
CA ALA A 182 6.35 19.26 -11.21
C ALA A 182 7.39 19.25 -10.09
N MET A 183 6.93 19.49 -8.88
CA MET A 183 7.75 19.59 -7.69
C MET A 183 7.64 18.30 -6.86
N ASP A 184 8.77 17.74 -6.44
CA ASP A 184 8.78 16.60 -5.52
C ASP A 184 8.48 17.01 -4.06
N GLU A 185 8.42 16.03 -3.16
CA GLU A 185 8.16 16.28 -1.72
C GLU A 185 9.25 17.13 -1.04
N HIS A 186 10.43 17.28 -1.64
CA HIS A 186 11.55 18.07 -1.11
C HIS A 186 11.61 19.48 -1.71
N GLY A 187 10.64 19.84 -2.56
CA GLY A 187 10.61 21.14 -3.22
C GLY A 187 11.49 21.24 -4.46
N ARG A 188 12.03 20.11 -4.96
CA ARG A 188 12.86 20.11 -6.17
C ARG A 188 11.97 20.04 -7.41
N LEU A 189 12.20 20.95 -8.35
CA LEU A 189 11.54 20.93 -9.65
C LEU A 189 12.10 19.81 -10.52
N LYS A 190 11.22 19.12 -11.22
CA LYS A 190 11.50 18.06 -12.17
C LYS A 190 10.70 18.32 -13.44
N ASP A 191 11.38 18.40 -14.58
CA ASP A 191 10.74 18.44 -15.89
C ASP A 191 10.10 17.08 -16.20
N LEU A 192 8.90 17.09 -16.75
CA LEU A 192 8.14 15.92 -17.14
C LEU A 192 7.97 15.87 -18.65
N SER A 193 7.86 14.66 -19.19
CA SER A 193 7.56 14.42 -20.61
C SER A 193 6.08 14.63 -20.96
N LEU A 194 5.34 15.31 -20.08
CA LEU A 194 3.97 15.74 -20.29
C LEU A 194 3.76 17.12 -19.67
N ALA A 195 2.95 17.94 -20.33
CA ALA A 195 2.45 19.20 -19.80
C ALA A 195 0.95 19.15 -19.54
N ILE A 196 0.53 19.94 -18.56
CA ILE A 196 -0.88 20.20 -18.27
C ILE A 196 -1.11 21.71 -18.40
N GLU A 197 -2.00 22.08 -19.31
CA GLU A 197 -2.55 23.43 -19.39
C GLU A 197 -3.92 23.44 -18.70
N LEU A 198 -4.07 24.34 -17.73
CA LEU A 198 -5.35 24.56 -17.07
C LEU A 198 -6.17 25.53 -17.91
N HIS A 199 -7.36 25.12 -18.33
CA HIS A 199 -8.29 26.04 -18.98
C HIS A 199 -9.15 26.77 -17.93
N ARG A 200 -9.77 26.00 -17.03
CA ARG A 200 -10.53 26.56 -15.91
C ARG A 200 -10.66 25.57 -14.77
N PHE A 201 -10.71 26.10 -13.56
CA PHE A 201 -11.14 25.39 -12.36
C PHE A 201 -12.64 25.56 -12.16
N ILE A 202 -13.31 24.47 -11.78
CA ILE A 202 -14.75 24.37 -11.57
C ILE A 202 -14.99 23.98 -10.10
N LEU A 203 -15.59 24.91 -9.35
CA LEU A 203 -16.09 24.67 -8.00
C LEU A 203 -17.62 24.79 -8.00
N GLU A 204 -18.30 23.64 -8.05
CA GLU A 204 -19.74 23.60 -7.84
C GLU A 204 -20.03 23.56 -6.34
N LYS A 205 -20.99 24.37 -5.88
CA LYS A 205 -21.42 24.40 -4.48
C LYS A 205 -22.88 23.99 -4.37
N TYR A 206 -23.25 23.36 -3.26
CA TYR A 206 -24.66 23.17 -2.92
C TYR A 206 -25.33 24.52 -2.66
N PRO A 207 -26.66 24.61 -2.80
CA PRO A 207 -27.42 25.78 -2.35
C PRO A 207 -27.09 26.09 -0.88
N ALA A 208 -26.90 27.37 -0.55
CA ALA A 208 -26.44 27.75 0.78
C ALA A 208 -27.52 27.48 1.85
N GLU A 209 -27.27 26.50 2.70
CA GLU A 209 -28.12 26.18 3.85
C GLU A 209 -27.71 27.02 5.07
N LEU A 210 -28.68 27.29 5.95
CA LEU A 210 -28.44 28.00 7.21
C LEU A 210 -27.67 27.08 8.17
N GLN A 211 -26.45 27.47 8.53
CA GLN A 211 -25.60 26.76 9.47
C GLN A 211 -25.40 27.59 10.75
N LYS A 212 -25.42 26.94 11.92
CA LYS A 212 -25.07 27.56 13.19
C LYS A 212 -23.56 27.67 13.31
N VAL A 213 -23.03 28.89 13.34
CA VAL A 213 -21.60 29.17 13.49
C VAL A 213 -21.35 29.83 14.83
N ARG A 214 -20.31 29.38 15.55
CA ARG A 214 -19.90 29.98 16.82
C ARG A 214 -18.97 31.16 16.54
N ALA A 215 -19.40 32.35 16.92
CA ALA A 215 -18.58 33.56 16.88
C ALA A 215 -17.61 33.59 18.06
N ASP A 216 -16.56 34.40 17.93
CA ASP A 216 -15.42 34.51 18.85
C ASP A 216 -15.83 34.80 20.32
N LYS A 217 -16.95 35.48 20.52
CA LYS A 217 -17.51 35.80 21.86
C LYS A 217 -18.43 34.71 22.44
N GLY A 218 -18.45 33.51 21.87
CA GLY A 218 -19.31 32.41 22.30
C GLY A 218 -20.77 32.51 21.87
N GLN A 219 -21.16 33.60 21.18
CA GLN A 219 -22.47 33.72 20.54
C GLN A 219 -22.58 32.81 19.32
N THR A 220 -23.76 32.19 19.11
CA THR A 220 -24.03 31.39 17.92
C THR A 220 -24.86 32.22 16.94
N THR A 221 -24.38 32.36 15.71
CA THR A 221 -25.05 33.10 14.63
C THR A 221 -25.41 32.14 13.50
N MET A 222 -26.57 32.34 12.87
CA MET A 222 -26.95 31.63 11.66
C MET A 222 -26.29 32.29 10.45
N MET A 223 -25.46 31.55 9.72
CA MET A 223 -24.83 32.02 8.49
C MET A 223 -25.17 31.07 7.35
N LYS A 224 -25.45 31.62 6.17
CA LYS A 224 -25.60 30.83 4.94
C LYS A 224 -24.20 30.51 4.40
N ILE A 225 -23.72 29.30 4.65
CA ILE A 225 -22.40 28.85 4.21
C ILE A 225 -22.60 27.82 3.10
N PRO A 226 -22.24 28.12 1.84
CA PRO A 226 -22.32 27.15 0.76
C PRO A 226 -21.23 26.09 0.91
N THR A 227 -21.62 24.81 0.85
CA THR A 227 -20.68 23.68 0.91
C THR A 227 -20.25 23.27 -0.50
N PRO A 228 -18.99 22.87 -0.69
CA PRO A 228 -18.51 22.38 -1.97
C PRO A 228 -19.20 21.06 -2.35
N LYS A 229 -19.63 20.96 -3.60
CA LYS A 229 -20.27 19.79 -4.21
C LYS A 229 -19.32 19.06 -5.15
N ARG A 230 -18.62 19.80 -6.02
CA ARG A 230 -17.72 19.24 -7.03
C ARG A 230 -16.51 20.14 -7.22
N TYR A 231 -15.35 19.50 -7.31
CA TYR A 231 -14.10 20.12 -7.70
C TYR A 231 -13.62 19.44 -8.97
N ALA A 232 -13.43 20.22 -10.02
CA ALA A 232 -12.95 19.72 -11.29
C ALA A 232 -12.08 20.76 -11.99
N SER A 233 -11.17 20.31 -12.84
CA SER A 233 -10.39 21.17 -13.71
C SER A 233 -10.54 20.72 -15.15
N GLU A 234 -10.93 21.64 -16.02
CA GLU A 234 -10.87 21.43 -17.46
C GLU A 234 -9.44 21.70 -17.91
N VAL A 235 -8.82 20.69 -18.48
CA VAL A 235 -7.39 20.70 -18.82
C VAL A 235 -7.15 20.19 -20.23
N GLU A 236 -6.07 20.67 -20.81
CA GLU A 236 -5.47 20.11 -22.01
C GLU A 236 -4.11 19.52 -21.61
N ILE A 237 -3.87 18.28 -22.02
CA ILE A 237 -2.68 17.52 -21.67
C ILE A 237 -1.91 17.24 -22.96
N TYR A 238 -0.63 17.56 -22.95
CA TYR A 238 0.29 17.38 -24.08
C TYR A 238 1.39 16.42 -23.64
N THR A 239 1.78 15.48 -24.49
CA THR A 239 2.97 14.64 -24.25
C THR A 239 4.09 15.03 -25.22
N GLU A 240 5.35 14.83 -24.82
CA GLU A 240 6.50 15.00 -25.74
C GLU A 240 6.41 14.07 -26.96
N GLU A 241 5.69 12.94 -26.82
CA GLU A 241 5.43 11.97 -27.89
C GLU A 241 4.41 12.49 -28.93
N GLY A 242 3.77 13.63 -28.65
CA GLY A 242 2.82 14.30 -29.56
C GLY A 242 1.36 13.98 -29.29
N ASP A 243 1.04 13.23 -28.23
CA ASP A 243 -0.34 12.98 -27.85
C ASP A 243 -0.98 14.23 -27.24
N TYR A 244 -2.27 14.38 -27.52
CA TYR A 244 -3.07 15.50 -27.05
C TYR A 244 -4.42 15.01 -26.50
N TYR A 245 -4.73 15.43 -25.28
CA TYR A 245 -5.97 15.07 -24.60
C TYR A 245 -6.65 16.30 -24.02
N LYS A 246 -7.90 16.53 -24.41
CA LYS A 246 -8.79 17.47 -23.74
C LYS A 246 -9.70 16.72 -22.79
N THR A 247 -9.61 17.00 -21.49
CA THR A 247 -10.32 16.22 -20.47
C THR A 247 -10.70 17.08 -19.26
N MET A 248 -11.51 16.50 -18.39
CA MET A 248 -11.87 17.08 -17.10
C MET A 248 -11.36 16.17 -15.98
N ILE A 249 -10.45 16.68 -15.17
CA ILE A 249 -9.94 15.97 -14.00
C ILE A 249 -10.79 16.36 -12.81
N GLU A 250 -11.51 15.40 -12.23
CA GLU A 250 -12.34 15.60 -11.04
C GLU A 250 -11.71 14.95 -9.81
N VAL A 251 -12.07 15.43 -8.62
CA VAL A 251 -11.72 14.74 -7.38
C VAL A 251 -12.20 13.28 -7.42
N ASN A 252 -11.31 12.34 -7.06
CA ASN A 252 -11.49 10.89 -7.13
C ASN A 252 -11.66 10.28 -8.53
N LYS A 253 -11.50 11.06 -9.62
CA LYS A 253 -11.48 10.56 -10.99
C LYS A 253 -10.17 10.95 -11.68
N PRO A 254 -9.06 10.23 -11.41
CA PRO A 254 -7.77 10.55 -11.99
C PRO A 254 -7.74 10.29 -13.49
N PHE A 255 -6.97 11.09 -14.22
CA PHE A 255 -6.63 10.81 -15.62
C PHE A 255 -5.31 10.05 -15.70
N SER A 256 -5.21 9.03 -16.56
CA SER A 256 -4.00 8.20 -16.68
C SER A 256 -3.36 8.39 -18.06
N VAL A 257 -2.06 8.74 -18.09
CA VAL A 257 -1.28 8.98 -19.33
C VAL A 257 0.21 8.73 -19.06
N ASN A 258 0.92 8.09 -19.99
CA ASN A 258 2.36 7.82 -19.92
C ASN A 258 2.85 7.28 -18.56
N GLY A 259 2.09 6.36 -17.95
CA GLY A 259 2.42 5.76 -16.65
C GLY A 259 2.14 6.64 -15.42
N TRP A 260 1.62 7.85 -15.62
CA TRP A 260 1.19 8.77 -14.56
C TRP A 260 -0.32 8.70 -14.35
N LYS A 261 -0.73 8.76 -13.09
CA LYS A 261 -2.09 9.07 -12.68
C LYS A 261 -2.13 10.50 -12.14
N ILE A 262 -2.96 11.34 -12.76
CA ILE A 262 -3.06 12.76 -12.46
C ILE A 262 -4.34 12.98 -11.64
N TYR A 263 -4.17 13.39 -10.39
CA TYR A 263 -5.25 13.66 -9.45
C TYR A 263 -5.43 15.16 -9.26
N GLN A 264 -6.70 15.61 -9.17
CA GLN A 264 -6.99 16.93 -8.62
C GLN A 264 -6.65 16.92 -7.13
N PHE A 265 -5.56 17.57 -6.74
CA PHE A 265 -5.06 17.55 -5.37
C PHE A 265 -5.56 18.75 -4.56
N SER A 266 -5.39 19.95 -5.10
CA SER A 266 -5.77 21.19 -4.41
C SER A 266 -5.97 22.33 -5.41
N TYR A 267 -6.26 23.52 -4.89
CA TYR A 267 -6.40 24.73 -5.69
C TYR A 267 -6.02 25.95 -4.84
N ASP A 268 -5.62 27.03 -5.49
CA ASP A 268 -5.31 28.30 -4.84
C ASP A 268 -6.07 29.46 -5.49
N GLU A 269 -6.84 30.20 -4.69
CA GLU A 269 -7.65 31.35 -5.11
C GLU A 269 -6.95 32.71 -4.87
N ARG A 270 -5.68 32.74 -4.46
CA ARG A 270 -4.94 33.99 -4.16
C ARG A 270 -4.92 35.01 -5.31
N PHE A 271 -5.03 34.56 -6.56
CA PHE A 271 -5.04 35.42 -7.75
C PHE A 271 -6.46 35.83 -8.20
N GLY A 272 -7.48 35.58 -7.37
CA GLY A 272 -8.87 35.92 -7.63
C GLY A 272 -9.68 34.76 -8.23
N LYS A 273 -11.01 34.84 -8.11
CA LYS A 273 -11.96 33.77 -8.47
C LYS A 273 -11.87 33.27 -9.92
N ASN A 274 -11.40 34.12 -10.83
CA ASN A 274 -11.25 33.79 -12.26
C ASN A 274 -9.83 33.33 -12.63
N ASN A 275 -8.87 33.38 -11.70
CA ASN A 275 -7.49 32.99 -11.95
C ASN A 275 -7.02 31.93 -10.93
N THR A 276 -7.93 31.00 -10.62
CA THR A 276 -7.68 29.94 -9.66
C THR A 276 -6.64 28.97 -10.22
N VAL A 277 -5.56 28.77 -9.48
CA VAL A 277 -4.51 27.82 -9.79
C VAL A 277 -5.00 26.43 -9.38
N SER A 278 -4.86 25.44 -10.26
CA SER A 278 -5.11 24.04 -9.91
C SER A 278 -3.79 23.35 -9.58
N ILE A 279 -3.79 22.62 -8.47
CA ILE A 279 -2.65 21.81 -8.06
C ILE A 279 -2.99 20.36 -8.36
N PHE A 280 -2.23 19.75 -9.26
CA PHE A 280 -2.36 18.34 -9.62
C PHE A 280 -1.29 17.52 -8.90
N GLU A 281 -1.68 16.36 -8.38
CA GLU A 281 -0.75 15.35 -7.88
C GLU A 281 -0.59 14.26 -8.94
N LEU A 282 0.63 14.12 -9.47
CA LEU A 282 0.99 13.10 -10.43
C LEU A 282 1.64 11.95 -9.66
N VAL A 283 1.05 10.77 -9.77
CA VAL A 283 1.50 9.56 -9.09
C VAL A 283 1.84 8.49 -10.11
N THR A 284 3.04 7.92 -10.02
CA THR A 284 3.40 6.71 -10.75
C THR A 284 3.79 5.62 -9.75
N ASP A 285 3.28 4.41 -10.01
CA ASP A 285 3.55 3.20 -9.23
C ASP A 285 3.60 2.01 -10.22
N PRO A 286 4.80 1.61 -10.67
CA PRO A 286 4.98 0.48 -11.57
C PRO A 286 4.54 -0.87 -10.99
N TRP A 287 4.45 -0.99 -9.66
CA TRP A 287 4.16 -2.24 -8.98
C TRP A 287 2.67 -2.43 -8.66
N LEU A 288 1.89 -1.34 -8.70
CA LEU A 288 0.46 -1.35 -8.45
C LEU A 288 -0.33 -2.39 -9.25
N PRO A 289 -0.04 -2.64 -10.55
CA PRO A 289 -0.71 -3.71 -11.29
C PRO A 289 -0.52 -5.09 -10.66
N TYR A 290 0.69 -5.42 -10.18
CA TYR A 290 0.97 -6.70 -9.53
C TYR A 290 0.29 -6.82 -8.17
N VAL A 291 0.21 -5.70 -7.42
CA VAL A 291 -0.57 -5.64 -6.18
C VAL A 291 -2.04 -5.95 -6.46
N TYR A 292 -2.64 -5.35 -7.51
CA TYR A 292 -4.03 -5.63 -7.89
C TYR A 292 -4.24 -7.06 -8.39
N ILE A 293 -3.28 -7.64 -9.12
CA ILE A 293 -3.31 -9.07 -9.47
C ILE A 293 -3.36 -9.91 -8.19
N GLY A 294 -2.51 -9.62 -7.21
CA GLY A 294 -2.48 -10.31 -5.93
C GLY A 294 -3.81 -10.18 -5.15
N ILE A 295 -4.40 -8.98 -5.09
CA ILE A 295 -5.71 -8.75 -4.45
C ILE A 295 -6.80 -9.54 -5.18
N GLY A 296 -6.82 -9.50 -6.52
CA GLY A 296 -7.77 -10.27 -7.33
C GLY A 296 -7.66 -11.77 -7.08
N MET A 297 -6.45 -12.29 -6.96
CA MET A 297 -6.19 -13.69 -6.59
C MET A 297 -6.72 -14.01 -5.18
N MET A 298 -6.50 -13.14 -4.19
CA MET A 298 -7.04 -13.33 -2.85
C MET A 298 -8.57 -13.41 -2.86
N LEU A 299 -9.24 -12.48 -3.55
CA LEU A 299 -10.70 -12.43 -3.66
C LEU A 299 -11.24 -13.66 -4.40
N LEU A 300 -10.62 -14.05 -5.51
CA LEU A 300 -11.01 -15.24 -6.25
C LEU A 300 -10.84 -16.51 -5.41
N GLY A 301 -9.71 -16.65 -4.70
CA GLY A 301 -9.47 -17.77 -3.80
C GLY A 301 -10.51 -17.85 -2.69
N ALA A 302 -10.86 -16.71 -2.07
CA ALA A 302 -11.90 -16.64 -1.04
C ALA A 302 -13.28 -17.05 -1.60
N LEU A 303 -13.66 -16.52 -2.77
CA LEU A 303 -14.93 -16.84 -3.44
C LEU A 303 -15.02 -18.33 -3.75
N LEU A 304 -13.97 -18.92 -4.33
CA LEU A 304 -13.94 -20.34 -4.67
C LEU A 304 -14.02 -21.23 -3.41
N MET A 305 -13.37 -20.84 -2.31
CA MET A 305 -13.49 -21.57 -1.03
C MET A 305 -14.92 -21.50 -0.48
N PHE A 306 -15.55 -20.33 -0.50
CA PHE A 306 -16.93 -20.14 -0.04
C PHE A 306 -17.93 -20.98 -0.86
N LEU A 307 -17.84 -20.92 -2.19
CA LEU A 307 -18.71 -21.69 -3.09
C LEU A 307 -18.55 -23.21 -2.91
N LYS A 308 -17.33 -23.69 -2.66
CA LYS A 308 -17.08 -25.11 -2.43
C LYS A 308 -17.64 -25.59 -1.09
N PHE A 309 -17.44 -24.80 -0.02
CA PHE A 309 -18.00 -25.09 1.30
C PHE A 309 -19.54 -25.15 1.28
N GLY A 310 -20.18 -24.24 0.55
CA GLY A 310 -21.63 -24.26 0.34
C GLY A 310 -22.14 -25.50 -0.40
N LYS A 311 -21.37 -26.03 -1.35
CA LYS A 311 -21.75 -27.27 -2.08
C LYS A 311 -21.61 -28.52 -1.23
N GLU A 312 -20.57 -28.62 -0.40
CA GLU A 312 -20.37 -29.75 0.51
C GLU A 312 -21.47 -29.81 1.58
N THR A 313 -21.83 -28.66 2.19
CA THR A 313 -22.93 -28.58 3.17
C THR A 313 -24.32 -28.89 2.59
N ILE A 314 -24.62 -28.48 1.35
CA ILE A 314 -25.89 -28.82 0.70
C ILE A 314 -25.96 -30.32 0.38
N LYS A 315 -24.84 -30.93 0.00
CA LYS A 315 -24.76 -32.36 -0.29
C LYS A 315 -25.01 -33.18 0.97
N ASP A 316 -24.33 -32.87 2.07
CA ASP A 316 -24.48 -33.56 3.35
C ASP A 316 -25.92 -33.43 3.91
N ARG A 317 -26.56 -32.27 3.72
CA ARG A 317 -27.95 -32.08 4.11
C ARG A 317 -28.92 -32.94 3.30
N LYS A 318 -28.74 -33.03 1.98
CA LYS A 318 -29.56 -33.91 1.14
C LYS A 318 -29.36 -35.38 1.52
N GLU A 319 -28.13 -35.80 1.80
CA GLU A 319 -27.82 -37.20 2.15
C GLU A 319 -28.42 -37.61 3.51
N ASN A 320 -28.51 -36.69 4.47
CA ASN A 320 -29.19 -36.91 5.76
C ASN A 320 -30.73 -36.84 5.69
N ASP A 321 -31.33 -36.13 4.73
CA ASP A 321 -32.79 -36.09 4.55
C ASP A 321 -33.36 -37.39 3.94
N TYR A 322 -32.50 -38.30 3.44
CA TYR A 322 -32.87 -39.61 2.87
C TYR A 322 -32.55 -40.81 3.79
N LEU A 323 -32.15 -40.57 5.04
CA LEU A 323 -31.90 -41.59 6.08
C LEU A 323 -32.94 -41.50 7.20
#